data_AF-A0A6P6TV83-F1
#
_entry.id   AF-A0A6P6TV83-F1
#
_cell.length_a   1.000
_cell.length_b   1.000
_cell.length_c   1.000
_cell.angle_alpha   90.00
_cell.angle_beta   90.00
_cell.angle_gamma   90.00
#
_symmetry.space_group_name_H-M   'P 1'
#
loop_
_entity.id
_entity.type
_entity.pdbx_description
1 polymer ?
#
loop_
_entity_poly.entity_id
_entity_poly.type
_entity_poly.pdbx_seq_one_letter_code
_entity_poly.pdbx_strand_id
1 'polypeptide(L)'
;MGVKKVTLSTSISVTLSMVKLTGSLPEDLSIVPFSDGYDSGFAWGYDDIGDFISSLISNGSHAIKELIMAKANECHPITHVVYTPFMSWVLKICYEYGISATFFWIQPVAILDIYFYYFNGYREKIENLMRGDIIELTWLPLLSDCDLPSFLLDPSLEVNRIVARELKGHLELLEKEENATILVNSFDGLEYEALRAMKKFKMMAIGL
;
A
#
# COMPACT_ATOMS: atom_id res chain seq x y z
N MET A 1 -2.11 -32.30 1.69
CA MET A 1 -1.90 -30.84 1.71
C MET A 1 -2.63 -30.26 0.52
N GLY A 2 -3.60 -29.36 0.72
CA GLY A 2 -4.31 -28.73 -0.40
C GLY A 2 -3.38 -27.79 -1.17
N VAL A 3 -3.48 -27.78 -2.50
CA VAL A 3 -2.77 -26.81 -3.34
C VAL A 3 -3.27 -25.42 -2.97
N LYS A 4 -2.39 -24.55 -2.50
CA LYS A 4 -2.73 -23.15 -2.23
C LYS A 4 -2.88 -22.44 -3.58
N LYS A 5 -4.11 -22.10 -3.95
CA LYS A 5 -4.39 -21.35 -5.18
C LYS A 5 -4.21 -19.86 -4.91
N VAL A 6 -3.31 -19.21 -5.66
CA VAL A 6 -3.07 -17.76 -5.54
C VAL A 6 -3.80 -17.05 -6.67
N THR A 7 -4.52 -15.97 -6.34
CA THR A 7 -5.15 -15.08 -7.32
C THR A 7 -4.55 -13.69 -7.19
N LEU A 8 -3.95 -13.19 -8.26
CA LEU A 8 -3.55 -11.80 -8.39
C LEU A 8 -4.69 -11.02 -9.06
N SER A 9 -5.19 -9.99 -8.36
CA SER A 9 -6.15 -9.06 -8.95
C SER A 9 -5.53 -7.67 -8.99
N THR A 10 -5.50 -7.08 -10.18
CA THR A 10 -4.86 -5.78 -10.46
C THR A 10 -5.52 -5.14 -11.68
N SER A 11 -5.16 -3.89 -12.00
CA SER A 11 -5.78 -3.21 -13.12
C SER A 11 -5.45 -3.86 -14.47
N ILE A 12 -6.32 -3.65 -15.45
CA ILE A 12 -6.11 -4.12 -16.82
C ILE A 12 -4.79 -3.58 -17.38
N SER A 13 -4.51 -2.29 -17.20
CA SER A 13 -3.28 -1.65 -17.67
C SER A 13 -2.01 -2.29 -17.09
N VAL A 14 -2.02 -2.63 -15.79
CA VAL A 14 -0.91 -3.33 -15.12
C VAL A 14 -0.78 -4.76 -15.63
N THR A 15 -1.88 -5.49 -15.78
CA THR A 15 -1.86 -6.87 -16.28
C THR A 15 -1.25 -6.95 -17.68
N LEU A 16 -1.67 -6.06 -18.59
CA LEU A 16 -1.11 -5.97 -19.93
C LEU A 16 0.41 -5.69 -19.91
N SER A 17 0.84 -4.80 -19.01
CA SER A 17 2.25 -4.48 -18.83
C SER A 17 3.06 -5.67 -18.30
N MET A 18 2.52 -6.42 -17.33
CA MET A 18 3.17 -7.63 -16.79
C MET A 18 3.33 -8.72 -17.84
N VAL A 19 2.29 -9.00 -18.64
CA VAL A 19 2.33 -9.99 -19.72
C VAL A 19 3.40 -9.61 -20.75
N LYS A 20 3.47 -8.33 -21.11
CA LYS A 20 4.48 -7.81 -22.04
C LYS A 20 5.91 -8.00 -21.51
N LEU A 21 6.14 -7.86 -20.21
CA LEU A 21 7.46 -7.98 -19.59
C LEU A 21 7.90 -9.44 -19.37
N THR A 22 6.97 -10.31 -19.00
CA THR A 22 7.27 -11.69 -18.57
C THR A 22 7.08 -12.74 -19.67
N GLY A 23 6.41 -12.38 -20.77
CA GLY A 23 6.10 -13.27 -21.90
C GLY A 23 4.95 -14.25 -21.59
N SER A 24 4.98 -14.88 -20.43
CA SER A 24 3.93 -15.74 -19.90
C SER A 24 3.90 -15.69 -18.37
N LEU A 25 2.72 -15.86 -17.80
CA LEU A 25 2.52 -15.87 -16.35
C LEU A 25 2.73 -17.29 -15.79
N PRO A 26 3.12 -17.44 -14.50
CA PRO A 26 3.23 -18.75 -13.87
C PRO A 26 1.91 -19.53 -13.96
N GLU A 27 1.97 -20.82 -14.30
CA GLU A 27 0.78 -21.67 -14.47
C GLU A 27 -0.08 -21.76 -13.19
N ASP A 28 0.55 -21.66 -12.02
CA ASP A 28 -0.10 -21.73 -10.71
C ASP A 28 -0.71 -20.40 -10.23
N LEU A 29 -0.59 -19.32 -11.02
CA LEU A 29 -1.09 -17.99 -10.68
C LEU A 29 -2.35 -17.65 -11.48
N SER A 30 -3.50 -17.58 -10.81
CA SER A 30 -4.72 -17.05 -11.43
C SER A 30 -4.62 -15.52 -11.49
N ILE A 31 -4.81 -14.91 -12.65
CA ILE A 31 -4.94 -13.44 -12.75
C ILE A 31 -6.38 -13.07 -13.06
N VAL A 32 -6.94 -12.18 -12.24
CA VAL A 32 -8.27 -11.62 -12.43
C VAL A 32 -8.14 -10.11 -12.54
N PRO A 33 -8.00 -9.57 -13.76
CA PRO A 33 -7.89 -8.13 -13.95
C PRO A 33 -9.23 -7.44 -13.68
N PHE A 34 -9.18 -6.18 -13.29
CA PHE A 34 -10.36 -5.31 -13.21
C PHE A 34 -10.08 -3.96 -13.85
N SER A 35 -11.13 -3.27 -14.30
CA SER A 35 -10.97 -1.89 -14.78
C SER A 35 -10.83 -0.94 -13.59
N ASP A 36 -9.82 -0.09 -13.59
CA ASP A 36 -9.66 1.03 -12.65
C ASP A 36 -10.24 2.34 -13.23
N GLY A 37 -10.88 2.27 -14.41
CA GLY A 37 -11.33 3.42 -15.22
C GLY A 37 -10.25 4.01 -16.13
N TYR A 38 -9.00 3.51 -16.04
CA TYR A 38 -7.85 3.97 -16.80
C TYR A 38 -7.14 2.75 -17.42
N ASP A 39 -7.90 1.95 -18.17
CA ASP A 39 -7.43 0.67 -18.75
C ASP A 39 -6.26 0.84 -19.74
N SER A 40 -6.11 2.04 -20.32
CA SER A 40 -4.99 2.43 -21.19
C SER A 40 -3.76 2.92 -20.41
N GLY A 41 -3.84 2.99 -19.08
CA GLY A 41 -2.84 3.57 -18.20
C GLY A 41 -3.15 5.03 -17.82
N PHE A 42 -2.60 5.45 -16.67
CA PHE A 42 -2.70 6.82 -16.17
C PHE A 42 -1.65 7.73 -16.85
N ALA A 43 -2.10 8.85 -17.41
CA ALA A 43 -1.28 9.83 -18.11
C ALA A 43 -0.88 10.99 -17.18
N TRP A 44 0.34 10.93 -16.65
CA TRP A 44 0.91 11.99 -15.81
C TRP A 44 0.85 13.37 -16.47
N GLY A 45 0.31 14.35 -15.74
CA GLY A 45 0.19 15.73 -16.19
C GLY A 45 -1.06 16.03 -17.03
N TYR A 46 -1.85 15.01 -17.37
CA TYR A 46 -3.12 15.16 -18.08
C TYR A 46 -4.30 14.66 -17.26
N ASP A 47 -4.16 13.48 -16.65
CA ASP A 47 -5.21 12.89 -15.83
C ASP A 47 -5.21 13.47 -14.42
N ASP A 48 -6.41 13.70 -13.88
CA ASP A 48 -6.58 14.11 -12.49
C ASP A 48 -6.39 12.91 -11.55
N ILE A 49 -5.50 13.07 -10.58
CA ILE A 49 -5.15 12.02 -9.63
C ILE A 49 -6.29 11.72 -8.63
N GLY A 50 -7.11 12.72 -8.29
CA GLY A 50 -8.27 12.54 -7.43
C GLY A 50 -9.35 11.73 -8.12
N ASP A 51 -9.61 12.03 -9.40
CA ASP A 51 -10.52 11.24 -10.24
C ASP A 51 -10.01 9.81 -10.43
N PHE A 52 -8.70 9.64 -10.69
CA PHE A 52 -8.07 8.32 -10.76
C PHE A 52 -8.25 7.51 -9.49
N ILE A 53 -7.91 8.08 -8.32
CA ILE A 53 -8.06 7.40 -7.03
C ILE A 53 -9.54 7.05 -6.77
N SER A 54 -10.47 7.96 -7.06
CA SER A 54 -11.90 7.73 -6.87
C SER A 54 -12.41 6.60 -7.77
N SER A 55 -12.00 6.58 -9.04
CA SER A 55 -12.35 5.53 -10.00
C SER A 55 -11.75 4.18 -9.61
N LEU A 56 -10.47 4.16 -9.24
CA LEU A 56 -9.77 2.97 -8.75
C LEU A 56 -10.48 2.37 -7.53
N ILE A 57 -10.82 3.19 -6.53
CA ILE A 57 -11.52 2.73 -5.33
C ILE A 57 -12.91 2.20 -5.68
N SER A 58 -13.68 2.92 -6.50
CA SER A 58 -15.05 2.53 -6.88
C SER A 58 -15.06 1.19 -7.65
N ASN A 59 -14.34 1.15 -8.77
CA ASN A 59 -14.37 0.00 -9.67
C ASN A 59 -13.60 -1.19 -9.06
N GLY A 60 -12.48 -0.93 -8.39
CA GLY A 60 -11.72 -1.94 -7.64
C GLY A 60 -12.54 -2.54 -6.51
N SER A 61 -13.28 -1.73 -5.74
CA SER A 61 -14.14 -2.25 -4.66
C SER A 61 -15.22 -3.16 -5.22
N HIS A 62 -15.86 -2.76 -6.32
CA HIS A 62 -16.88 -3.59 -6.98
C HIS A 62 -16.28 -4.92 -7.44
N ALA A 63 -15.18 -4.89 -8.18
CA ALA A 63 -14.53 -6.09 -8.72
C ALA A 63 -14.03 -7.04 -7.63
N ILE A 64 -13.42 -6.54 -6.55
CA ILE A 64 -12.95 -7.37 -5.45
C ILE A 64 -14.12 -8.04 -4.72
N LYS A 65 -15.24 -7.33 -4.49
CA LYS A 65 -16.46 -7.93 -3.91
C LYS A 65 -17.03 -9.02 -4.79
N GLU A 66 -17.13 -8.77 -6.10
CA GLU A 66 -17.59 -9.78 -7.06
C GLU A 66 -16.68 -11.01 -7.07
N LEU A 67 -15.36 -10.81 -7.06
CA LEU A 67 -14.38 -11.89 -7.02
C LEU A 67 -14.55 -12.74 -5.74
N ILE A 68 -14.70 -12.12 -4.57
CA ILE A 68 -14.94 -12.82 -3.31
C ILE A 68 -16.20 -13.69 -3.40
N MET A 69 -17.32 -13.12 -3.88
CA MET A 69 -18.59 -13.83 -4.02
C MET A 69 -18.51 -14.98 -5.04
N ALA A 70 -17.90 -14.74 -6.20
CA ALA A 70 -17.71 -15.75 -7.23
C ALA A 70 -16.89 -16.93 -6.71
N LYS A 71 -15.79 -16.67 -6.01
CA LYS A 71 -14.93 -17.71 -5.42
C LYS A 71 -15.65 -18.52 -4.34
N ALA A 72 -16.48 -17.88 -3.53
CA ALA A 72 -17.33 -18.58 -2.57
C ALA A 72 -18.33 -19.51 -3.27
N ASN A 73 -18.99 -19.04 -4.33
CA ASN A 73 -19.95 -19.83 -5.12
C ASN A 73 -19.30 -21.00 -5.88
N GLU A 74 -18.03 -20.87 -6.26
CA GLU A 74 -17.21 -21.93 -6.85
C GLU A 74 -16.71 -22.97 -5.83
N CYS A 75 -17.17 -22.93 -4.57
CA CYS A 75 -16.66 -23.74 -3.47
C CYS A 75 -15.14 -23.58 -3.24
N HIS A 76 -14.61 -22.39 -3.55
CA HIS A 76 -13.20 -22.06 -3.43
C HIS A 76 -13.00 -20.68 -2.78
N PRO A 77 -13.57 -20.44 -1.58
CA PRO A 77 -13.64 -19.10 -0.99
C PRO A 77 -12.26 -18.50 -0.75
N ILE A 78 -12.16 -17.18 -0.95
CA ILE A 78 -10.97 -16.41 -0.56
C ILE A 78 -10.89 -16.43 0.97
N THR A 79 -9.80 -16.96 1.49
CA THR A 79 -9.57 -17.09 2.94
C THR A 79 -8.65 -16.01 3.49
N HIS A 80 -7.84 -15.39 2.63
CA HIS A 80 -6.89 -14.36 3.02
C HIS A 80 -6.58 -13.42 1.87
N VAL A 81 -6.38 -12.13 2.16
CA VAL A 81 -6.00 -11.12 1.17
C VAL A 81 -4.68 -10.48 1.56
N VAL A 82 -3.77 -10.36 0.60
CA VAL A 82 -2.55 -9.54 0.74
C VAL A 82 -2.72 -8.31 -0.15
N TYR A 83 -2.52 -7.13 0.41
CA TYR A 83 -2.72 -5.86 -0.30
C TYR A 83 -1.56 -4.91 -0.08
N THR A 84 -1.33 -4.01 -1.03
CA THR A 84 -0.20 -3.08 -1.08
C THR A 84 -0.58 -1.67 -0.59
N PRO A 85 0.37 -0.73 -0.47
CA PRO A 85 0.07 0.64 -0.03
C PRO A 85 -0.94 1.31 -0.96
N PHE A 86 -1.68 2.29 -0.43
CA PHE A 86 -2.77 3.01 -1.11
C PHE A 86 -4.00 2.15 -1.45
N MET A 87 -4.03 0.87 -1.04
CA MET A 87 -5.17 -0.03 -1.21
C MET A 87 -5.90 -0.29 0.12
N SER A 88 -5.92 0.68 1.03
CA SER A 88 -6.52 0.54 2.37
C SER A 88 -8.03 0.26 2.33
N TRP A 89 -8.71 0.60 1.23
CA TRP A 89 -10.09 0.25 0.97
C TRP A 89 -10.32 -1.27 0.87
N VAL A 90 -9.32 -2.05 0.44
CA VAL A 90 -9.39 -3.52 0.41
C VAL A 90 -9.52 -4.09 1.82
N LEU A 91 -8.82 -3.53 2.80
CA LEU A 91 -8.92 -3.95 4.20
C LEU A 91 -10.36 -3.80 4.73
N LYS A 92 -11.06 -2.70 4.38
CA LYS A 92 -12.45 -2.49 4.76
C LYS A 92 -13.39 -3.54 4.17
N ILE A 93 -13.17 -3.92 2.91
CA ILE A 93 -13.92 -5.00 2.26
C ILE A 93 -13.64 -6.33 2.95
N CYS A 94 -12.39 -6.61 3.31
CA CYS A 94 -12.05 -7.85 4.02
C CYS A 94 -12.81 -7.96 5.34
N TYR A 95 -12.95 -6.87 6.11
CA TYR A 95 -13.79 -6.85 7.31
C TYR A 95 -15.27 -7.13 7.03
N GLU A 96 -15.83 -6.55 5.98
CA GLU A 96 -17.24 -6.75 5.57
C GLU A 96 -17.54 -8.23 5.29
N TYR A 97 -16.58 -8.96 4.73
CA TYR A 97 -16.72 -10.37 4.36
C TYR A 97 -16.11 -11.34 5.40
N GLY A 98 -15.59 -10.85 6.52
CA GLY A 98 -14.93 -11.68 7.54
C GLY A 98 -13.66 -12.38 7.04
N ILE A 99 -12.97 -11.79 6.06
CA ILE A 99 -11.74 -12.31 5.47
C ILE A 99 -10.54 -11.68 6.18
N SER A 100 -9.53 -12.48 6.50
CA SER A 100 -8.27 -11.97 7.05
C SER A 100 -7.48 -11.24 5.97
N ALA A 101 -6.83 -10.13 6.35
CA ALA A 101 -5.99 -9.36 5.44
C ALA A 101 -4.60 -9.12 6.02
N THR A 102 -3.61 -8.96 5.14
CA THR A 102 -2.24 -8.61 5.53
C THR A 102 -1.74 -7.50 4.65
N PHE A 103 -1.22 -6.46 5.29
CA PHE A 103 -0.60 -5.36 4.60
C PHE A 103 0.81 -5.75 4.15
N PHE A 104 1.10 -5.59 2.86
CA PHE A 104 2.41 -5.78 2.28
C PHE A 104 3.02 -4.42 1.89
N TRP A 105 4.00 -3.98 2.68
CA TRP A 105 4.79 -2.77 2.44
C TRP A 105 5.87 -3.06 1.40
N ILE A 106 5.78 -2.41 0.25
CA ILE A 106 6.67 -2.63 -0.91
C ILE A 106 7.76 -1.56 -1.07
N GLN A 107 7.85 -0.63 -0.11
CA GLN A 107 8.84 0.46 -0.09
C GLN A 107 9.88 0.19 1.03
N PRO A 108 10.98 0.97 1.12
CA PRO A 108 11.87 0.90 2.28
C PRO A 108 11.10 1.12 3.59
N VAL A 109 11.46 0.38 4.65
CA VAL A 109 10.83 0.47 5.97
C VAL A 109 10.95 1.89 6.53
N ALA A 110 12.09 2.55 6.30
CA ALA A 110 12.33 3.92 6.75
C ALA A 110 11.25 4.90 6.30
N ILE A 111 10.66 4.71 5.11
CA ILE A 111 9.56 5.56 4.61
C ILE A 111 8.27 5.35 5.42
N LEU A 112 7.98 4.12 5.85
CA LEU A 112 6.84 3.82 6.71
C LEU A 112 7.01 4.48 8.09
N ASP A 113 8.22 4.45 8.64
CA ASP A 113 8.56 5.13 9.89
C ASP A 113 8.38 6.65 9.75
N ILE A 114 8.87 7.26 8.67
CA ILE A 114 8.66 8.69 8.37
C ILE A 114 7.17 9.03 8.35
N TYR A 115 6.34 8.23 7.68
CA TYR A 115 4.88 8.46 7.67
C TYR A 115 4.29 8.37 9.07
N PHE A 116 4.68 7.37 9.86
CA PHE A 116 4.21 7.25 11.23
C PHE A 116 4.59 8.46 12.09
N TYR A 117 5.85 8.90 12.07
CA TYR A 117 6.29 10.10 12.78
C TYR A 117 5.53 11.34 12.32
N TYR A 118 5.39 11.54 11.00
CA TYR A 118 4.65 12.64 10.42
C TYR A 118 3.21 12.70 10.96
N PHE A 119 2.51 11.57 11.05
CA PHE A 119 1.14 11.54 11.60
C PHE A 119 1.07 11.47 13.13
N ASN A 120 2.19 11.25 13.84
CA ASN A 120 2.27 11.13 15.30
C ASN A 120 3.22 12.16 15.93
N GLY A 121 2.99 13.45 15.63
CA GLY A 121 3.61 14.57 16.35
C GLY A 121 4.77 15.28 15.64
N TYR A 122 5.19 14.81 14.46
CA TYR A 122 6.25 15.47 13.68
C TYR A 122 5.75 16.25 12.45
N ARG A 123 4.44 16.28 12.20
CA ARG A 123 3.85 17.00 11.06
C ARG A 123 4.39 18.43 10.91
N GLU A 124 4.19 19.26 11.93
CA GLU A 124 4.56 20.67 11.88
C GLU A 124 6.07 20.85 11.67
N LYS A 125 6.89 19.97 12.25
CA LYS A 125 8.34 20.02 12.05
C LYS A 125 8.70 19.71 10.61
N ILE A 126 8.12 18.66 10.02
CA ILE A 126 8.39 18.23 8.65
C ILE A 126 7.88 19.26 7.62
N GLU A 127 6.66 19.77 7.81
CA GLU A 127 6.06 20.75 6.89
C GLU A 127 6.79 22.11 6.89
N ASN A 128 7.49 22.44 7.97
CA ASN A 128 8.25 23.69 8.10
C ASN A 128 9.75 23.52 7.84
N LEU A 129 10.22 22.36 7.36
CA LEU A 129 11.63 22.17 7.00
C LEU A 129 12.01 23.09 5.84
N MET A 130 13.09 23.84 6.04
CA MET A 130 13.74 24.62 5.00
C MET A 130 14.84 23.80 4.33
N ARG A 131 15.27 24.22 3.14
CA ARG A 131 16.34 23.54 2.40
C ARG A 131 17.61 23.45 3.24
N GLY A 132 18.10 22.23 3.45
CA GLY A 132 19.30 21.93 4.24
C GLY A 132 19.05 21.77 5.74
N ASP A 133 17.81 21.94 6.21
CA ASP A 133 17.45 21.59 7.58
C ASP A 133 17.57 20.08 7.78
N ILE A 134 17.93 19.70 9.01
CA ILE A 134 18.08 18.30 9.41
C ILE A 134 16.98 17.98 10.42
N ILE A 135 16.33 16.83 10.23
CA ILE A 135 15.38 16.26 11.18
C ILE A 135 15.95 14.97 11.77
N GLU A 136 15.81 14.86 13.09
CA GLU A 136 16.13 13.65 13.84
C GLU A 136 14.83 12.91 14.16
N LEU A 137 14.68 11.72 13.59
CA LEU A 137 13.62 10.77 13.89
C LEU A 137 14.26 9.57 14.57
N THR A 138 13.77 9.19 15.76
CA THR A 138 14.39 8.11 16.53
C THR A 138 14.44 6.82 15.69
N TRP A 139 15.60 6.15 15.70
CA TRP A 139 15.87 4.91 14.94
C TRP A 139 16.03 5.06 13.43
N LEU A 140 16.08 6.30 12.93
CA LEU A 140 16.45 6.61 11.55
C LEU A 140 17.76 7.43 11.55
N PRO A 141 18.52 7.40 10.44
CA PRO A 141 19.65 8.32 10.27
C PRO A 141 19.16 9.77 10.30
N LEU A 142 20.09 10.72 10.43
CA LEU A 142 19.76 12.14 10.24
C LEU A 142 19.28 12.34 8.79
N LEU A 143 18.09 12.91 8.64
CA LEU A 143 17.46 13.14 7.35
C LEU A 143 17.43 14.64 7.04
N SER A 144 17.66 15.00 5.79
CA SER A 144 17.42 16.34 5.26
C SER A 144 16.07 16.43 4.56
N ASP A 145 15.67 17.64 4.14
CA ASP A 145 14.49 17.85 3.30
C ASP A 145 14.51 16.99 2.02
N CYS A 146 15.69 16.78 1.43
CA CYS A 146 15.85 15.96 0.23
C CYS A 146 15.62 14.46 0.45
N ASP A 147 15.69 13.99 1.70
CA ASP A 147 15.53 12.57 2.04
C ASP A 147 14.06 12.22 2.38
N LEU A 148 13.20 13.22 2.51
CA LEU A 148 11.79 13.05 2.86
C LEU A 148 10.91 12.98 1.61
N PRO A 149 9.80 12.21 1.65
CA PRO A 149 8.81 12.22 0.57
C PRO A 149 8.29 13.63 0.34
N SER A 150 8.50 14.15 -0.88
CA SER A 150 8.23 15.56 -1.22
C SER A 150 6.79 16.01 -0.96
N PHE A 151 5.82 15.09 -1.05
CA PHE A 151 4.42 15.40 -0.77
C PHE A 151 4.14 15.73 0.70
N LEU A 152 5.06 15.40 1.63
CA LEU A 152 4.98 15.80 3.04
C LEU A 152 5.48 17.23 3.27
N LEU A 153 6.33 17.74 2.38
CA LEU A 153 6.96 19.05 2.49
C LEU A 153 6.10 20.17 1.90
N ASP A 154 5.24 19.83 0.94
CA ASP A 154 4.35 20.80 0.29
C ASP A 154 2.88 20.39 0.44
N PRO A 155 2.24 20.65 1.60
CA PRO A 155 0.83 20.35 1.81
C PRO A 155 -0.11 21.30 1.03
N SER A 156 0.42 22.29 0.29
CA SER A 156 -0.38 23.26 -0.46
C SER A 156 -0.98 22.66 -1.73
N LEU A 157 -0.37 21.62 -2.29
CA LEU A 157 -0.88 20.91 -3.45
C LEU A 157 -2.00 19.93 -3.06
N GLU A 158 -3.11 19.94 -3.80
CA GLU A 158 -4.26 19.06 -3.52
C GLU A 158 -3.89 17.58 -3.62
N VAL A 159 -3.10 17.20 -4.63
CA VAL A 159 -2.59 15.82 -4.77
C VAL A 159 -1.86 15.35 -3.51
N ASN A 160 -1.03 16.21 -2.91
CA ASN A 160 -0.27 15.87 -1.72
C ASN A 160 -1.18 15.66 -0.52
N ARG A 161 -2.23 16.50 -0.38
CA ARG A 161 -3.25 16.32 0.66
C ARG A 161 -4.04 15.03 0.50
N ILE A 162 -4.40 14.67 -0.74
CA ILE A 162 -5.11 13.42 -1.02
C ILE A 162 -4.25 12.22 -0.60
N VAL A 163 -2.99 12.18 -1.03
CA VAL A 163 -2.05 11.11 -0.69
C VAL A 163 -1.83 11.03 0.82
N ALA A 164 -1.61 12.17 1.49
CA ALA A 164 -1.45 12.22 2.94
C ALA A 164 -2.70 11.74 3.70
N ARG A 165 -3.90 12.09 3.21
CA ARG A 165 -5.17 11.62 3.79
C ARG A 165 -5.33 10.11 3.67
N GLU A 166 -5.02 9.54 2.52
CA GLU A 166 -5.09 8.08 2.30
C GLU A 166 -4.11 7.33 3.19
N LEU A 167 -2.86 7.81 3.32
CA LEU A 167 -1.86 7.23 4.21
C LEU A 167 -2.28 7.31 5.68
N LYS A 168 -2.79 8.47 6.11
CA LYS A 168 -3.30 8.64 7.47
C LYS A 168 -4.44 7.67 7.76
N GLY A 169 -5.41 7.60 6.85
CA GLY A 169 -6.56 6.70 6.99
C GLY A 169 -6.15 5.23 7.02
N HIS A 170 -5.12 4.84 6.26
CA HIS A 170 -4.57 3.48 6.31
C HIS A 170 -3.91 3.19 7.67
N LEU A 171 -3.06 4.09 8.17
CA LEU A 171 -2.46 3.92 9.50
C LEU A 171 -3.54 3.81 10.57
N GLU A 172 -4.53 4.70 10.59
CA GLU A 172 -5.66 4.64 11.53
C GLU A 172 -6.46 3.32 11.46
N LEU A 173 -6.52 2.66 10.29
CA LEU A 173 -7.13 1.33 10.16
C LEU A 173 -6.22 0.24 10.75
N LEU A 174 -4.92 0.28 10.45
CA LEU A 174 -3.96 -0.69 10.99
C LEU A 174 -3.87 -0.60 12.52
N GLU A 175 -4.01 0.59 13.09
CA GLU A 175 -4.00 0.79 14.55
C GLU A 175 -5.19 0.16 15.27
N LYS A 176 -6.28 -0.17 14.56
CA LYS A 176 -7.44 -0.87 15.11
C LYS A 176 -7.26 -2.39 15.14
N GLU A 177 -6.27 -2.91 14.42
CA GLU A 177 -5.95 -4.33 14.40
C GLU A 177 -5.07 -4.70 15.60
N GLU A 178 -5.61 -5.51 16.51
CA GLU A 178 -4.93 -5.93 17.75
C GLU A 178 -3.57 -6.63 17.49
N ASN A 179 -3.40 -7.24 16.31
CA ASN A 179 -2.20 -7.97 15.91
C ASN A 179 -1.79 -7.70 14.45
N ALA A 180 -1.86 -6.44 14.00
CA ALA A 180 -1.42 -6.05 12.65
C ALA A 180 -0.01 -6.58 12.36
N THR A 181 0.06 -7.55 11.43
CA THR A 181 1.32 -7.99 10.83
C THR A 181 1.48 -7.28 9.51
N ILE A 182 2.61 -6.59 9.35
CA ILE A 182 3.00 -5.92 8.11
C ILE A 182 4.13 -6.73 7.50
N LEU A 183 3.91 -7.29 6.33
CA LEU A 183 4.98 -7.87 5.52
C LEU A 183 5.76 -6.74 4.88
N VAL A 184 7.08 -6.80 4.88
CA VAL A 184 7.91 -5.75 4.32
C VAL A 184 8.87 -6.33 3.30
N ASN A 185 8.92 -5.72 2.12
CA ASN A 185 9.89 -6.05 1.07
C ASN A 185 11.28 -5.48 1.40
N SER A 186 11.87 -6.01 2.47
CA SER A 186 13.20 -5.67 2.99
C SER A 186 13.79 -6.90 3.69
N PHE A 187 15.01 -6.80 4.22
CA PHE A 187 15.67 -7.83 5.03
C PHE A 187 16.40 -7.20 6.23
N ASP A 188 16.55 -7.97 7.32
CA ASP A 188 17.10 -7.45 8.58
C ASP A 188 18.49 -6.83 8.43
N GLY A 189 19.35 -7.37 7.57
CA GLY A 189 20.69 -6.84 7.34
C GLY A 189 20.73 -5.43 6.73
N LEU A 190 19.64 -4.99 6.09
CA LEU A 190 19.55 -3.68 5.44
C LEU A 190 18.90 -2.63 6.34
N GLU A 191 17.79 -2.98 7.00
CA GLU A 191 16.92 -2.03 7.72
C GLU A 191 16.63 -2.49 9.15
N TYR A 192 17.63 -3.04 9.85
CA TYR A 192 17.47 -3.63 11.19
C TYR A 192 16.76 -2.71 12.20
N GLU A 193 17.19 -1.46 12.28
CA GLU A 193 16.69 -0.47 13.25
C GLU A 193 15.28 0.01 12.87
N ALA A 194 15.06 0.35 11.59
CA ALA A 194 13.77 0.78 11.06
C ALA A 194 12.68 -0.30 11.26
N LEU A 195 12.99 -1.57 10.99
CA LEU A 195 12.07 -2.71 11.23
C LEU A 195 11.59 -2.82 12.69
N ARG A 196 12.30 -2.20 13.64
CA ARG A 196 12.02 -2.25 15.08
C ARG A 196 11.63 -0.89 15.66
N ALA A 197 11.65 0.18 14.85
CA ALA A 197 11.34 1.53 15.28
C ALA A 197 9.88 1.62 15.75
N MET A 198 8.96 1.03 14.99
CA MET A 198 7.53 1.10 15.25
C MET A 198 7.01 -0.13 16.02
N LYS A 199 7.09 -0.07 17.35
CA LYS A 199 6.64 -1.16 18.24
C LYS A 199 5.13 -1.45 18.19
N LYS A 200 4.34 -0.56 17.57
CA LYS A 200 2.89 -0.70 17.46
C LYS A 200 2.46 -1.78 16.47
N PHE A 201 3.27 -2.06 15.46
CA PHE A 201 2.99 -3.08 14.44
C PHE A 201 4.04 -4.17 14.46
N LYS A 202 3.63 -5.41 14.16
CA LYS A 202 4.58 -6.50 13.94
C LYS A 202 5.05 -6.43 12.50
N MET A 203 6.26 -5.95 12.27
CA MET A 203 6.87 -5.95 10.94
C MET A 203 7.63 -7.27 10.71
N MET A 204 7.43 -7.86 9.53
CA MET A 204 8.10 -9.08 9.09
C MET A 204 8.75 -8.81 7.73
N ALA A 205 10.08 -8.70 7.74
CA ALA A 205 10.89 -8.66 6.53
C ALA A 205 10.76 -9.99 5.76
N ILE A 206 10.42 -9.91 4.48
CA ILE A 206 10.24 -11.08 3.59
C ILE A 206 11.04 -10.96 2.28
N GLY A 207 11.89 -9.94 2.16
CA GLY A 207 12.86 -9.81 1.08
C GLY A 207 13.98 -10.83 1.21
N LEU A 208 14.70 -11.04 0.09
CA LEU A 208 15.89 -11.89 0.00
C LEU A 208 17.17 -11.09 0.28
#